data_AF-A0A6B1FB23-F1
#
_entry.id   AF-A0A6B1FB23-F1
#
_cell.length_a   1.000
_cell.length_b   1.000
_cell.length_c   1.000
_cell.angle_alpha   90.00
_cell.angle_beta   90.00
_cell.angle_gamma   90.00
#
_symmetry.space_group_name_H-M   'P 1'
#
loop_
_entity.id
_entity.type
_entity.pdbx_description
1 polymer ?
#
loop_
_entity_poly.entity_id
_entity_poly.type
_entity_poly.pdbx_seq_one_letter_code
_entity_poly.pdbx_strand_id
1 'polypeptide(L)'
;MRARTRIIGSLEAVYREAFEKAAETDDQSRMDALDFGFQRDQVMLEVLLDLRDALAGLGEKDEPEGPSLLDKAKAIRDFTRLRPR
;
A
#
# COMPACT_ATOMS: atom_id res chain seq x y z
N MET A 1 5.14 4.60 4.82
CA MET A 1 5.10 6.07 4.67
C MET A 1 6.03 6.64 3.59
N ARG A 2 7.36 6.42 3.62
CA ARG A 2 8.30 7.02 2.61
C ARG A 2 7.94 6.75 1.15
N ALA A 3 7.39 5.57 0.84
CA ALA A 3 6.92 5.24 -0.51
C ALA A 3 5.73 6.11 -0.96
N ARG A 4 4.79 6.43 -0.06
CA ARG A 4 3.62 7.27 -0.36
C ARG A 4 4.05 8.69 -0.72
N THR A 5 4.92 9.30 0.07
CA THR A 5 5.48 10.63 -0.21
C THR A 5 6.21 10.67 -1.54
N ARG A 6 6.96 9.61 -1.89
CA ARG A 6 7.64 9.50 -3.18
C ARG A 6 6.65 9.44 -4.35
N ILE A 7 5.58 8.65 -4.25
CA ILE A 7 4.58 8.50 -5.32
C ILE A 7 3.87 9.85 -5.57
N ILE A 8 3.44 10.54 -4.50
CA ILE A 8 2.80 11.86 -4.62
C ILE A 8 3.77 12.86 -5.26
N GLY A 9 5.02 12.90 -4.79
CA GLY A 9 6.04 13.79 -5.36
C GLY A 9 6.31 13.53 -6.85
N SER A 10 6.27 12.26 -7.29
CA SER A 10 6.40 11.95 -8.72
C SER A 10 5.22 12.45 -9.55
N LEU A 11 3.99 12.34 -9.04
CA LEU A 11 2.80 12.84 -9.73
C LEU A 11 2.84 14.37 -9.88
N GLU A 12 3.21 15.08 -8.79
CA GLU A 12 3.38 16.53 -8.82
C GLU A 12 4.47 16.99 -9.80
N ALA A 13 5.60 16.28 -9.85
CA ALA A 13 6.70 16.63 -10.74
C ALA A 13 6.30 16.52 -12.22
N VAL A 14 5.64 15.42 -12.60
CA VAL A 14 5.16 15.19 -13.97
C VAL A 14 4.12 16.22 -14.38
N TYR A 15 3.18 16.54 -13.48
CA TYR A 15 2.18 17.57 -13.72
C TYR A 15 2.81 18.94 -13.94
N ARG A 16 3.72 19.39 -13.06
CA ARG A 16 4.38 20.69 -13.20
C ARG A 16 5.16 20.80 -14.50
N GLU A 17 5.95 19.80 -14.83
CA GLU A 17 6.73 19.80 -16.07
C GLU A 17 5.82 19.92 -17.31
N ALA A 18 4.69 19.19 -17.34
CA ALA A 18 3.75 19.26 -18.44
C ALA A 18 3.00 20.60 -18.50
N PHE A 19 2.65 21.16 -17.34
CA PHE A 19 1.95 22.44 -17.23
C PHE A 19 2.85 23.61 -17.62
N GLU A 20 4.11 23.62 -17.17
CA GLU A 20 5.11 24.62 -17.55
C GLU A 20 5.31 24.64 -19.06
N LYS A 21 5.44 23.47 -19.71
CA LYS A 21 5.54 23.37 -21.17
C LYS A 21 4.30 23.92 -21.90
N ALA A 22 3.11 23.70 -21.36
CA ALA A 22 1.87 24.24 -21.95
C ALA A 22 1.76 25.76 -21.77
N ALA A 23 2.22 26.27 -20.61
CA ALA A 23 2.25 27.68 -20.29
C ALA A 23 3.26 28.45 -21.17
N GLU A 24 4.41 27.85 -21.50
CA GLU A 24 5.38 28.43 -22.44
C GLU A 24 4.79 28.70 -23.83
N THR A 25 3.76 27.94 -24.23
CA THR A 25 3.07 28.09 -25.51
C THR A 25 1.71 28.80 -25.41
N ASP A 26 1.34 29.31 -24.23
CA ASP A 26 0.04 29.93 -23.93
C ASP A 26 -1.16 29.02 -24.27
N ASP A 27 -0.97 27.70 -24.15
CA ASP A 27 -1.99 26.70 -24.49
C ASP A 27 -2.94 26.48 -23.29
N GLN A 28 -3.87 27.42 -23.12
CA GLN A 28 -4.84 27.41 -22.02
C GLN A 28 -5.70 26.12 -22.02
N SER A 29 -6.11 25.64 -23.19
CA SER A 29 -6.92 24.41 -23.27
C SER A 29 -6.14 23.20 -22.75
N ARG A 30 -4.84 23.15 -23.02
CA ARG A 30 -3.98 22.08 -22.51
C ARG A 30 -3.75 22.20 -21.01
N MET A 31 -3.59 23.41 -20.49
CA MET A 31 -3.47 23.68 -19.05
C MET A 31 -4.72 23.21 -18.29
N ASP A 32 -5.92 23.60 -18.75
CA ASP A 32 -7.18 23.20 -18.13
C ASP A 32 -7.38 21.67 -18.12
N ALA A 33 -6.98 21.01 -19.22
CA ALA A 33 -7.01 19.56 -19.32
C ALA A 33 -6.02 18.87 -18.37
N LEU A 34 -4.84 19.46 -18.17
CA LEU A 34 -3.83 18.96 -17.23
C LEU A 34 -4.31 19.14 -15.78
N ASP A 35 -4.94 20.26 -15.44
CA ASP A 35 -5.52 20.52 -14.12
C ASP A 35 -6.57 19.48 -13.76
N PHE A 36 -7.53 19.27 -14.66
CA PHE A 36 -8.58 18.27 -14.45
C PHE A 36 -7.99 16.85 -14.36
N GLY A 37 -7.03 16.52 -15.24
CA GLY A 37 -6.33 15.24 -15.22
C GLY A 37 -5.60 15.00 -13.90
N PHE A 38 -4.88 16.00 -13.40
CA PHE A 38 -4.16 15.93 -12.13
C PHE A 38 -5.12 15.72 -10.95
N GLN A 39 -6.23 16.45 -10.88
CA GLN A 39 -7.24 16.27 -9.84
C GLN A 39 -7.83 14.85 -9.85
N ARG A 40 -8.19 14.34 -11.04
CA ARG A 40 -8.70 12.98 -11.20
C ARG A 40 -7.67 11.94 -10.75
N ASP A 41 -6.41 12.12 -11.13
CA ASP A 41 -5.34 11.17 -10.83
C ASP A 41 -4.97 11.20 -9.33
N GLN A 42 -5.08 12.35 -8.65
CA GLN A 42 -4.98 12.44 -7.19
C GLN A 42 -6.05 11.60 -6.49
N VAL A 43 -7.32 11.77 -6.87
CA VAL A 43 -8.44 10.98 -6.31
C VAL A 43 -8.22 9.48 -6.54
N MET A 44 -7.80 9.09 -7.75
CA MET A 44 -7.53 7.70 -8.05
C MET A 44 -6.37 7.14 -7.21
N LEU A 45 -5.31 7.93 -6.99
CA LEU A 45 -4.21 7.54 -6.13
C LEU A 45 -4.64 7.36 -4.68
N GLU A 46 -5.49 8.24 -4.14
CA GLU A 46 -6.06 8.08 -2.79
C GLU A 46 -6.80 6.75 -2.65
N VAL A 47 -7.69 6.43 -3.58
CA VAL A 47 -8.44 5.16 -3.59
C VAL A 47 -7.50 3.95 -3.67
N LEU A 48 -6.44 4.01 -4.49
CA LEU A 48 -5.47 2.91 -4.61
C LEU A 48 -4.65 2.73 -3.33
N LEU A 49 -4.32 3.83 -2.64
CA LEU A 49 -3.61 3.77 -1.37
C LEU A 49 -4.50 3.19 -0.26
N ASP A 50 -5.77 3.61 -0.21
CA ASP A 50 -6.75 3.06 0.72
C ASP A 50 -6.95 1.56 0.50
N LEU A 51 -7.06 1.13 -0.76
CA LEU A 51 -7.17 -0.29 -1.12
C LEU A 51 -5.92 -1.08 -0.72
N ARG A 52 -4.72 -0.54 -0.96
CA ARG A 52 -3.48 -1.19 -0.55
C ARG A 52 -3.45 -1.40 0.96
N ASP A 53 -3.83 -0.37 1.72
CA ASP A 53 -3.79 -0.42 3.17
C ASP A 53 -4.86 -1.40 3.71
N ALA A 54 -6.04 -1.47 3.06
CA ALA A 54 -7.05 -2.50 3.34
C ALA A 54 -6.55 -3.93 3.05
N LEU A 55 -5.87 -4.15 1.92
CA LEU A 55 -5.30 -5.46 1.55
C LEU A 55 -4.15 -5.87 2.46
N ALA A 56 -3.30 -4.92 2.89
CA ALA A 56 -2.24 -5.19 3.85
C ALA A 56 -2.81 -5.67 5.20
N GLY A 57 -3.90 -5.05 5.67
CA GLY A 57 -4.60 -5.47 6.89
C GLY A 57 -5.31 -6.83 6.80
N LEU A 58 -5.52 -7.38 5.60
CA LEU A 58 -6.03 -8.74 5.43
C LEU A 58 -4.93 -9.80 5.63
N GLY A 59 -3.67 -9.48 5.31
CA GLY A 59 -2.54 -10.40 5.44
C GLY A 59 -2.00 -10.56 6.87
N GLU A 60 -2.29 -9.62 7.77
CA GLU A 60 -1.84 -9.67 9.17
C GLU A 60 -2.75 -10.51 10.09
N LYS A 61 -3.88 -11.04 9.60
CA LYS A 61 -4.87 -11.73 10.45
C LYS A 61 -4.68 -13.26 10.59
N ASP A 62 -3.62 -13.84 10.03
CA ASP A 62 -3.46 -15.30 9.93
C ASP A 62 -2.34 -15.92 10.78
N GLU A 63 -1.88 -15.27 11.85
CA GLU A 63 -1.19 -15.99 12.94
C GLU A 63 -2.10 -16.07 14.17
N PRO A 64 -2.72 -17.23 14.45
CA PRO A 64 -3.31 -17.43 15.77
C PRO A 64 -2.18 -17.38 16.80
N GLU A 65 -2.30 -16.50 17.81
CA GLU A 65 -1.48 -16.42 19.04
C GLU A 65 -1.58 -17.69 19.92
N GLY A 66 -1.85 -18.85 19.32
CA GLY A 66 -1.91 -20.15 19.97
C GLY A 66 -0.61 -20.93 19.77
N PRO A 67 -0.27 -21.83 20.70
CA PRO A 67 0.88 -22.72 20.54
C PRO A 67 0.77 -23.47 19.22
N SER A 68 1.85 -23.46 18.44
CA SER A 68 1.93 -24.08 17.13
C SER A 68 1.52 -25.55 17.21
N LEU A 69 1.04 -26.12 16.11
CA LEU A 69 0.80 -27.57 16.03
C LEU A 69 2.05 -28.36 16.39
N LEU A 70 3.24 -27.81 16.11
CA LEU A 70 4.53 -28.34 16.54
C LEU A 70 4.70 -28.31 18.07
N ASP A 71 4.29 -27.24 18.73
CA ASP A 71 4.35 -27.12 20.20
C ASP A 71 3.40 -28.10 20.88
N LYS A 72 2.19 -28.28 20.32
CA LYS A 72 1.23 -29.29 20.78
C LYS A 72 1.76 -30.71 20.58
N ALA A 73 2.37 -31.01 19.43
CA ALA A 73 2.98 -32.31 19.16
C ALA A 73 4.16 -32.60 20.10
N LYS A 74 4.97 -31.58 20.41
CA LYS A 74 6.06 -31.68 21.38
C LYS A 74 5.55 -31.95 22.79
N ALA A 75 4.50 -31.26 23.23
CA ALA A 75 3.88 -31.48 24.53
C ALA A 75 3.35 -32.92 24.71
N ILE A 76 2.71 -33.48 23.67
CA ILE A 76 2.24 -34.88 23.68
C ILE A 76 3.42 -35.84 23.81
N ARG A 77 4.48 -35.63 23.02
CA ARG A 77 5.69 -36.47 23.08
C ARG A 77 6.35 -36.42 24.46
N ASP A 78 6.47 -35.24 25.04
CA ASP A 78 7.13 -35.07 26.34
C ASP A 78 6.27 -35.68 27.46
N PHE A 79 4.93 -35.57 27.38
CA PHE A 79 3.99 -36.27 28.28
C PHE A 79 4.13 -37.80 28.20
N THR A 80 4.27 -38.36 27.00
CA THR A 80 4.46 -39.81 26.83
C THR A 80 5.82 -40.32 27.33
N ARG A 81 6.85 -39.47 27.38
CA ARG A 81 8.17 -39.81 27.94
C ARG A 81 8.20 -39.83 29.47
N LEU A 82 7.34 -39.06 30.12
CA LEU A 82 7.31 -38.91 31.57
C LEU A 82 6.47 -39.97 32.29
N ARG A 83 5.85 -40.91 31.56
CA ARG A 83 5.07 -42.00 32.15
C ARG A 83 6.01 -43.18 32.47
N PRO A 84 6.33 -43.48 33.75
CA PRO A 84 7.04 -44.70 34.09
C PRO A 84 6.09 -45.89 33.89
N ARG A 85 6.63 -47.02 33.43
CA ARG A 85 5.91 -48.30 33.38
C ARG A 85 5.62 -48.82 34.77
#